data_AF-A0A1Z5RKU2-F1
#
_entry.id   AF-A0A1Z5RKU2-F1
#
_cell.length_a   1.000
_cell.length_b   1.000
_cell.length_c   1.000
_cell.angle_alpha   90.00
_cell.angle_beta   90.00
_cell.angle_gamma   90.00
#
_symmetry.space_group_name_H-M   'P 1'
#
loop_
_entity.id
_entity.type
_entity.pdbx_description
1 polymer ?
#
loop_
_entity_poly.entity_id
_entity_poly.type
_entity_poly.pdbx_seq_one_letter_code
_entity_poly.pdbx_strand_id
1 'polypeptide(L)'
;MLKLLCSGGKDGSEQMESEACENNRSKELISSVLADLSDCLTSEATCSLGIELCRLVIILLAYIASSGKLGYEVLLGPVNARGASFLEMIMEVLASQMQYETQELLKERCLVMREALILLNRLASHTNYSKPTLEMLTRSKICATLTIDVANRLPQIQMANDLAELAQKFRSRVYAFLEEKPLAVE
;
A
#
# COMPACT_ATOMS: atom_id res chain seq x y z
N MET A 1 5.73 13.86 14.85
CA MET A 1 4.75 13.00 14.14
C MET A 1 5.29 11.59 13.90
N LEU A 2 6.37 11.39 13.13
CA LEU A 2 6.96 10.05 12.92
C LEU A 2 7.39 9.32 14.21
N LYS A 3 7.87 10.05 15.23
CA LYS A 3 8.26 9.46 16.53
C LYS A 3 7.13 8.70 17.24
N LEU A 4 5.85 9.04 17.01
CA LEU A 4 4.71 8.32 17.59
C LEU A 4 4.50 6.94 16.94
N LEU A 5 4.91 6.77 15.68
CA LEU A 5 4.85 5.50 14.96
C LEU A 5 6.10 4.63 15.22
N CYS A 6 7.16 5.22 15.79
CA CYS A 6 8.45 4.56 16.02
C CYS A 6 8.70 4.19 17.49
N SER A 7 7.80 4.47 18.42
CA SER A 7 7.98 4.11 19.83
C SER A 7 7.69 2.62 20.03
N GLY A 8 8.71 1.78 19.78
CA GLY A 8 8.77 0.43 20.35
C GLY A 8 8.75 0.57 21.87
N GLY A 9 7.63 0.18 22.47
CA GLY A 9 7.33 0.41 23.88
C GLY A 9 8.40 -0.15 24.81
N LYS A 10 8.76 0.66 25.81
CA LYS A 10 9.29 0.18 27.09
C LYS A 10 8.48 0.87 28.18
N ASP A 11 7.63 0.07 28.84
CA ASP A 11 6.73 0.50 29.90
C ASP A 11 7.51 1.13 31.07
N GLY A 12 6.96 2.21 31.62
CA GLY A 12 7.50 2.83 32.83
C GLY A 12 6.81 4.15 33.21
N SER A 13 5.74 4.02 34.02
CA SER A 13 5.32 4.94 35.10
C SER A 13 4.69 6.30 34.77
N GLU A 14 3.38 6.36 35.05
CA GLU A 14 2.62 7.42 35.75
C GLU A 14 2.69 8.89 35.28
N GLN A 15 1.76 9.28 34.40
CA GLN A 15 1.18 10.64 34.34
C GLN A 15 -0.26 10.63 33.76
N MET A 16 -1.21 10.07 34.51
CA MET A 16 -2.62 9.95 34.12
C MET A 16 -3.37 11.29 34.28
N GLU A 17 -3.53 12.04 33.18
CA GLU A 17 -4.76 12.80 32.79
C GLU A 17 -4.44 13.80 31.66
N SER A 18 -3.30 14.51 31.75
CA SER A 18 -2.81 15.39 30.68
C SER A 18 -2.32 14.61 29.44
N GLU A 19 -1.65 13.48 29.66
CA GLU A 19 -1.15 12.62 28.57
C GLU A 19 -2.29 11.98 27.76
N ALA A 20 -3.42 11.65 28.39
CA ALA A 20 -4.55 11.00 27.72
C ALA A 20 -5.23 11.94 26.70
N CYS A 21 -5.39 13.22 27.05
CA CYS A 21 -5.97 14.24 26.18
C CYS A 21 -5.04 14.58 25.00
N GLU A 22 -3.75 14.76 25.25
CA GLU A 22 -2.75 15.00 24.18
C GLU A 22 -2.59 13.80 23.25
N ASN A 23 -2.67 12.57 23.79
CA ASN A 23 -2.59 11.35 23.00
C ASN A 23 -3.83 11.16 22.11
N ASN A 24 -5.03 11.54 22.58
CA ASN A 24 -6.24 11.54 21.74
C ASN A 24 -6.14 12.57 20.60
N ARG A 25 -5.74 13.81 20.90
CA ARG A 25 -5.55 14.85 19.88
C ARG A 25 -4.48 14.46 18.86
N SER A 26 -3.40 13.83 19.30
CA SER A 26 -2.33 13.34 18.42
C SER A 26 -2.81 12.21 17.50
N LYS A 27 -3.64 11.30 18.01
CA LYS A 27 -4.25 10.22 17.21
C LYS A 27 -5.23 10.76 16.17
N GLU A 28 -6.04 11.75 16.52
CA GLU A 28 -6.96 12.41 15.60
C GLU A 28 -6.20 13.12 14.47
N LEU A 29 -5.13 13.85 14.81
CA LEU A 29 -4.27 14.51 13.82
C LEU A 29 -3.60 13.49 12.88
N ILE A 30 -3.08 12.38 13.42
CA ILE A 30 -2.50 11.31 12.60
C ILE A 30 -3.57 10.72 11.69
N SER A 31 -4.76 10.44 12.20
CA SER A 31 -5.86 9.86 11.40
C SER A 31 -6.29 10.81 10.29
N SER A 32 -6.37 12.11 10.56
CA SER A 32 -6.63 13.13 9.54
C SER A 32 -5.56 13.13 8.45
N VAL A 33 -4.27 13.10 8.82
CA VAL A 33 -3.18 13.04 7.84
C VAL A 33 -3.25 11.76 7.00
N LEU A 34 -3.56 10.62 7.61
CA LEU A 34 -3.70 9.36 6.85
C LEU A 34 -4.90 9.41 5.90
N ALA A 35 -6.01 10.04 6.29
CA ALA A 35 -7.16 10.26 5.43
C ALA A 35 -6.79 11.16 4.23
N ASP A 36 -6.12 12.29 4.48
CA ASP A 36 -5.67 13.21 3.42
C ASP A 36 -4.71 12.52 2.43
N LEU A 37 -3.80 11.68 2.94
CA LEU A 37 -2.91 10.86 2.11
C LEU A 37 -3.69 9.83 1.28
N SER A 38 -4.77 9.28 1.84
CA SER A 38 -5.63 8.32 1.13
C SER A 38 -6.39 8.99 -0.02
N ASP A 39 -6.85 10.22 0.17
CA ASP A 39 -7.56 10.98 -0.86
C ASP A 39 -6.66 11.25 -2.06
N CYS A 40 -5.37 11.52 -1.82
CA CYS A 40 -4.37 11.69 -2.87
C CYS A 40 -4.25 10.45 -3.79
N LEU A 41 -4.40 9.24 -3.25
CA LEU A 41 -4.34 7.98 -4.01
C LEU A 41 -5.64 7.67 -4.76
N THR A 42 -6.78 8.18 -4.29
CA THR A 42 -8.08 7.96 -4.95
C THR A 42 -8.37 8.93 -6.09
N SER A 43 -7.57 9.99 -6.23
CA SER A 43 -7.72 10.90 -7.36
C SER A 43 -7.44 10.17 -8.67
N GLU A 44 -8.34 10.26 -9.65
CA GLU A 44 -8.08 9.82 -11.03
C GLU A 44 -7.00 10.73 -11.63
N ALA A 45 -5.76 10.45 -11.26
CA ALA A 45 -4.59 11.24 -11.62
C ALA A 45 -4.30 11.09 -13.12
N THR A 46 -4.94 11.95 -13.91
CA THR A 46 -4.79 12.00 -15.37
C THR A 46 -3.71 12.98 -15.81
N CYS A 47 -3.26 13.87 -14.93
CA CYS A 47 -2.21 14.86 -15.20
C CYS A 47 -0.89 14.51 -14.51
N SER A 48 0.22 15.02 -15.05
CA SER A 48 1.58 14.77 -14.53
C SER A 48 1.72 15.06 -13.02
N LEU A 49 1.15 16.18 -12.55
CA LEU A 49 1.20 16.55 -11.13
C LEU A 49 0.45 15.56 -10.23
N GLY A 50 -0.72 15.07 -10.66
CA GLY A 50 -1.50 14.09 -9.90
C GLY A 50 -0.77 12.75 -9.80
N ILE A 51 -0.15 12.31 -10.90
CA ILE A 51 0.62 11.06 -10.94
C ILE A 51 1.85 11.18 -10.02
N GLU A 52 2.54 12.32 -10.06
CA GLU A 52 3.69 12.58 -9.20
C GLU A 52 3.30 12.65 -7.71
N LEU A 53 2.15 13.25 -7.38
CA LEU A 53 1.63 13.27 -6.01
C LEU A 53 1.36 11.84 -5.51
N CYS A 54 0.70 11.00 -6.32
CA CYS A 54 0.49 9.59 -6.00
C CYS A 54 1.82 8.87 -5.73
N ARG A 55 2.84 9.12 -6.58
CA ARG A 55 4.18 8.55 -6.41
C ARG A 55 4.80 8.92 -5.07
N LEU A 56 4.74 10.20 -4.70
CA LEU A 56 5.31 10.70 -3.44
C LEU A 56 4.60 10.13 -2.21
N VAL A 57 3.28 9.98 -2.27
CA VAL A 57 2.50 9.32 -1.21
C VAL A 57 2.92 7.86 -1.06
N ILE A 58 3.07 7.11 -2.16
CA ILE A 58 3.55 5.71 -2.12
C ILE A 58 4.94 5.61 -1.50
N ILE A 59 5.86 6.52 -1.85
CA ILE A 59 7.20 6.58 -1.26
C ILE A 59 7.11 6.86 0.24
N LEU A 60 6.25 7.79 0.66
CA LEU A 60 6.05 8.08 2.07
C LEU A 60 5.47 6.87 2.82
N LEU A 61 4.51 6.16 2.25
CA LEU A 61 3.96 4.93 2.81
C LEU A 61 5.02 3.83 2.90
N ALA A 62 5.91 3.74 1.91
CA ALA A 62 7.06 2.84 1.98
C ALA A 62 8.00 3.24 3.12
N TYR A 63 8.27 4.53 3.32
CA TYR A 63 9.05 4.99 4.46
C TYR A 63 8.37 4.63 5.80
N ILE A 64 7.06 4.90 5.94
CA ILE A 64 6.27 4.56 7.13
C ILE A 64 6.34 3.05 7.42
N ALA A 65 6.11 2.19 6.42
CA ALA A 65 6.20 0.74 6.57
C ALA A 65 7.61 0.25 6.99
N SER A 66 8.65 1.05 6.77
CA SER A 66 10.02 0.74 7.21
C SER A 66 10.26 1.04 8.70
N SER A 67 9.32 1.73 9.36
CA SER A 67 9.45 2.16 10.76
C SER A 67 9.11 1.04 11.77
N GLY A 68 8.92 -0.20 11.30
CA GLY A 68 8.61 -1.36 12.13
C GLY A 68 7.11 -1.69 12.17
N LYS A 69 6.68 -2.41 13.20
CA LYS A 69 5.35 -3.02 13.29
C LYS A 69 4.21 -2.00 13.18
N LEU A 70 4.27 -0.91 13.94
CA LEU A 70 3.22 0.12 13.92
C LEU A 70 3.10 0.79 12.56
N GLY A 71 4.22 1.10 11.92
CA GLY A 71 4.25 1.66 10.57
C GLY A 71 3.66 0.70 9.53
N TYR A 72 3.89 -0.61 9.69
CA TYR A 72 3.26 -1.62 8.85
C TYR A 72 1.73 -1.70 9.08
N GLU A 73 1.28 -1.69 10.33
CA GLU A 73 -0.14 -1.77 10.68
C GLU A 73 -0.95 -0.60 10.10
N VAL A 74 -0.34 0.59 9.97
CA VAL A 74 -0.95 1.73 9.27
C VAL A 74 -1.36 1.38 7.83
N LEU A 75 -0.60 0.54 7.12
CA LEU A 75 -0.92 0.16 5.74
C LEU A 75 -2.08 -0.85 5.64
N LEU A 76 -2.30 -1.65 6.69
CA LEU A 76 -3.34 -2.67 6.75
C LEU A 76 -4.67 -2.12 7.26
N GLY A 77 -4.64 -1.10 8.11
CA GLY A 77 -5.83 -0.51 8.71
C GLY A 77 -6.72 0.19 7.67
N PRO A 78 -8.03 0.34 7.96
CA PRO A 78 -8.90 1.19 7.16
C PRO A 78 -8.50 2.66 7.32
N VAL A 79 -8.44 3.40 6.22
CA VAL A 79 -7.99 4.81 6.24
C VAL A 79 -8.99 5.81 5.66
N ASN A 80 -10.08 5.32 5.06
CA ASN A 80 -11.17 6.16 4.58
C ASN A 80 -12.54 5.63 5.02
N ALA A 81 -13.60 6.41 4.76
CA ALA A 81 -14.97 6.05 5.10
C ALA A 81 -15.48 4.76 4.41
N ARG A 82 -14.84 4.34 3.31
CA ARG A 82 -15.14 3.08 2.62
C ARG A 82 -14.53 1.86 3.30
N GLY A 83 -13.71 2.05 4.34
CA GLY A 83 -12.98 0.97 5.02
C GLY A 83 -11.86 0.37 4.18
N ALA A 84 -11.39 1.09 3.15
CA ALA A 84 -10.28 0.64 2.32
C ALA A 84 -8.94 0.90 3.04
N SER A 85 -8.04 -0.05 2.92
CA SER A 85 -6.65 0.05 3.37
C SER A 85 -5.78 0.74 2.32
N PHE A 86 -4.60 1.23 2.72
CA PHE A 86 -3.64 1.74 1.74
C PHE A 86 -3.21 0.68 0.74
N LEU A 87 -3.11 -0.59 1.15
CA LEU A 87 -2.76 -1.67 0.23
C LEU A 87 -3.80 -1.83 -0.89
N GLU A 88 -5.08 -1.78 -0.55
CA GLU A 88 -6.15 -1.84 -1.56
C GLU A 88 -6.11 -0.63 -2.50
N MET A 89 -5.93 0.58 -1.96
CA MET A 89 -5.81 1.78 -2.78
C MET A 89 -4.60 1.73 -3.71
N ILE A 90 -3.47 1.18 -3.26
CA ILE A 90 -2.30 0.99 -4.13
C ILE A 90 -2.63 0.02 -5.27
N MET A 91 -3.42 -1.03 -5.04
CA MET A 91 -3.89 -1.92 -6.11
C MET A 91 -4.82 -1.19 -7.09
N GLU A 92 -5.71 -0.32 -6.61
CA GLU A 92 -6.57 0.53 -7.44
C GLU A 92 -5.74 1.50 -8.29
N VAL A 93 -4.72 2.13 -7.70
CA VAL A 93 -3.77 3.00 -8.42
C VAL A 93 -3.07 2.21 -9.53
N LEU A 94 -2.50 1.04 -9.21
CA LEU A 94 -1.87 0.17 -10.21
C LEU A 94 -2.85 -0.15 -11.34
N ALA A 95 -4.07 -0.58 -11.01
CA ALA A 95 -5.10 -0.89 -12.00
C ALA A 95 -5.44 0.29 -12.91
N SER A 96 -5.57 1.49 -12.35
CA SER A 96 -5.83 2.73 -13.10
C SER A 96 -4.67 3.09 -14.04
N GLN A 97 -3.42 3.04 -13.56
CA GLN A 97 -2.25 3.42 -14.38
C GLN A 97 -2.04 2.49 -15.59
N MET A 98 -2.52 1.24 -15.54
CA MET A 98 -2.44 0.29 -16.64
C MET A 98 -3.54 0.45 -17.71
N GLN A 99 -4.57 1.26 -17.50
CA GLN A 99 -5.68 1.41 -18.45
C GLN A 99 -5.32 2.31 -19.65
N TYR A 100 -4.30 3.14 -19.51
CA TYR A 100 -3.95 4.10 -20.53
C TYR A 100 -2.95 3.51 -21.54
N GLU A 101 -3.44 3.26 -22.76
CA GLU A 101 -2.64 2.77 -23.88
C GLU A 101 -1.77 3.86 -24.52
N THR A 102 -1.94 5.13 -24.11
CA THR A 102 -1.22 6.27 -24.69
C THR A 102 0.18 6.38 -24.12
N GLN A 103 1.15 6.78 -24.96
CA GLN A 103 2.52 7.10 -24.52
C GLN A 103 2.59 8.36 -23.65
N GLU A 104 1.52 9.15 -23.61
CA GLU A 104 1.44 10.35 -22.79
C GLU A 104 1.61 9.99 -21.31
N LEU A 105 2.56 10.64 -20.63
CA LEU A 105 2.92 10.39 -19.23
C LEU A 105 3.39 8.95 -18.94
N LEU A 106 3.76 8.15 -19.95
CA LEU A 106 4.18 6.75 -19.76
C LEU A 106 5.34 6.63 -18.76
N LYS A 107 6.27 7.60 -18.76
CA LYS A 107 7.38 7.64 -17.81
C LYS A 107 6.90 7.80 -16.37
N GLU A 108 6.03 8.78 -16.11
CA GLU A 108 5.45 9.07 -14.80
C GLU A 108 4.63 7.88 -14.29
N ARG A 109 3.83 7.27 -15.17
CA ARG A 109 3.08 6.04 -14.87
C ARG A 109 4.01 4.89 -14.48
N CYS A 110 5.09 4.67 -15.24
CA CYS A 110 6.10 3.65 -14.91
C CYS A 110 6.73 3.91 -13.55
N LEU A 111 7.03 5.16 -13.20
CA LEU A 111 7.60 5.50 -11.90
C LEU A 111 6.63 5.21 -10.74
N VAL A 112 5.35 5.56 -10.87
CA VAL A 112 4.34 5.21 -9.85
C VAL A 112 4.24 3.70 -9.69
N MET A 113 4.12 2.95 -10.79
CA MET A 113 4.03 1.50 -10.75
C MET A 113 5.27 0.86 -10.14
N ARG A 114 6.46 1.40 -10.44
CA ARG A 114 7.73 0.96 -9.86
C ARG A 114 7.75 1.11 -8.35
N GLU A 115 7.43 2.30 -7.83
CA GLU A 115 7.45 2.54 -6.37
C GLU A 115 6.39 1.71 -5.65
N ALA A 116 5.20 1.55 -6.23
CA ALA A 116 4.16 0.67 -5.70
C ALA A 116 4.63 -0.78 -5.62
N LEU A 117 5.22 -1.30 -6.69
CA LEU A 117 5.71 -2.67 -6.73
C LEU A 117 6.92 -2.90 -5.81
N ILE A 118 7.79 -1.92 -5.61
CA ILE A 118 8.87 -2.00 -4.61
C ILE A 118 8.27 -2.19 -3.23
N LEU A 119 7.29 -1.35 -2.86
CA LEU A 119 6.60 -1.45 -1.57
C LEU A 119 5.93 -2.81 -1.41
N LEU A 120 5.08 -3.21 -2.37
CA LEU A 120 4.34 -4.46 -2.32
C LEU A 120 5.26 -5.68 -2.24
N ASN A 121 6.29 -5.76 -3.09
CA ASN A 121 7.25 -6.87 -3.06
C ASN A 121 8.00 -6.93 -1.74
N ARG A 122 8.39 -5.78 -1.19
CA ARG A 122 9.08 -5.74 0.10
C ARG A 122 8.18 -6.30 1.20
N LEU A 123 6.92 -5.86 1.27
CA LEU A 123 5.96 -6.36 2.26
C LEU A 123 5.67 -7.85 2.07
N ALA A 124 5.39 -8.28 0.84
CA ALA A 124 5.10 -9.67 0.47
C ALA A 124 6.31 -10.62 0.64
N SER A 125 7.53 -10.10 0.78
CA SER A 125 8.75 -10.88 1.04
C SER A 125 9.18 -10.87 2.51
N HIS A 126 8.58 -10.02 3.33
CA HIS A 126 9.02 -9.84 4.72
C HIS A 126 8.51 -10.99 5.59
N THR A 127 9.38 -11.55 6.43
CA THR A 127 9.09 -12.73 7.26
C THR A 127 7.81 -12.60 8.11
N ASN A 128 7.61 -11.43 8.73
CA ASN A 128 6.46 -11.19 9.60
C ASN A 128 5.23 -10.58 8.88
N TYR A 129 5.41 -10.04 7.68
CA TYR A 129 4.40 -9.18 7.04
C TYR A 129 3.90 -9.73 5.71
N SER A 130 4.58 -10.74 5.15
CA SER A 130 4.20 -11.37 3.90
C SER A 130 2.76 -11.90 3.94
N LYS A 131 2.46 -12.77 4.91
CA LYS A 131 1.14 -13.38 5.06
C LYS A 131 0.03 -12.34 5.29
N PRO A 132 0.11 -11.42 6.27
CA PRO A 132 -0.96 -10.43 6.48
C PRO A 132 -1.13 -9.47 5.30
N THR A 133 -0.07 -9.15 4.56
CA THR A 133 -0.15 -8.35 3.33
C THR A 133 -0.93 -9.08 2.25
N LEU A 134 -0.60 -10.34 1.97
CA LEU A 134 -1.28 -11.12 0.94
C LEU A 134 -2.72 -11.47 1.34
N GLU A 135 -2.98 -11.70 2.63
CA GLU A 135 -4.33 -11.83 3.17
C GLU A 135 -5.15 -10.56 2.98
N MET A 136 -4.59 -9.37 3.25
CA MET A 136 -5.28 -8.09 3.01
C MET A 136 -5.64 -7.91 1.53
N LEU A 137 -4.69 -8.19 0.63
CA LEU A 137 -4.88 -8.09 -0.82
C LEU A 137 -5.90 -9.11 -1.37
N THR A 138 -6.15 -10.19 -0.64
CA THR A 138 -7.07 -11.26 -1.02
C THR A 138 -8.25 -11.41 -0.06
N ARG A 139 -8.51 -10.40 0.78
CA ARG A 139 -9.49 -10.47 1.89
C ARG A 139 -10.93 -10.65 1.41
N SER A 140 -11.22 -10.20 0.19
CA SER A 140 -12.52 -10.30 -0.44
C SER A 140 -12.36 -10.73 -1.89
N LYS A 141 -13.43 -11.23 -2.50
CA LYS A 141 -13.45 -11.58 -3.92
C LYS A 141 -13.05 -10.41 -4.82
N ILE A 142 -13.46 -9.20 -4.48
CA ILE A 142 -13.13 -7.98 -5.25
C ILE A 142 -11.63 -7.70 -5.17
N CYS A 143 -11.06 -7.67 -3.96
CA CYS A 143 -9.62 -7.43 -3.75
C CYS A 143 -8.77 -8.52 -4.42
N ALA A 144 -9.16 -9.78 -4.28
CA ALA A 144 -8.47 -10.91 -4.90
C ALA A 144 -8.50 -10.81 -6.44
N THR A 145 -9.66 -10.48 -7.03
CA THR A 145 -9.80 -10.31 -8.48
C THR A 145 -8.92 -9.16 -8.99
N LEU A 146 -8.96 -8.01 -8.32
CA LEU A 146 -8.11 -6.87 -8.67
C LEU A 146 -6.62 -7.22 -8.55
N THR A 147 -6.24 -7.93 -7.50
CA THR A 147 -4.85 -8.38 -7.27
C THR A 147 -4.36 -9.32 -8.35
N ILE A 148 -5.21 -10.28 -8.76
CA ILE A 148 -4.89 -11.20 -9.86
C ILE A 148 -4.80 -10.46 -11.20
N ASP A 149 -5.72 -9.53 -11.49
CA ASP A 149 -5.69 -8.72 -12.71
C ASP A 149 -4.38 -7.92 -12.82
N VAL A 150 -4.04 -7.19 -11.76
CA VAL A 150 -2.80 -6.42 -11.66
C VAL A 150 -1.56 -7.30 -11.80
N ALA A 151 -1.52 -8.43 -11.08
CA ALA A 151 -0.40 -9.38 -11.15
C ALA A 151 -0.21 -9.96 -12.56
N ASN A 152 -1.28 -10.16 -13.32
CA ASN A 152 -1.21 -10.73 -14.66
C ASN A 152 -0.89 -9.69 -15.75
N ARG A 153 -1.39 -8.45 -15.61
CA ARG A 153 -1.24 -7.41 -16.62
C ARG A 153 0.08 -6.66 -16.54
N LEU A 154 0.56 -6.33 -15.33
CA LEU A 154 1.80 -5.56 -15.15
C LEU A 154 3.02 -6.14 -15.91
N PRO A 155 3.28 -7.46 -15.90
CA PRO A 155 4.42 -8.02 -16.62
C PRO A 155 4.33 -7.90 -18.15
N GLN A 156 3.14 -7.62 -18.70
CA GLN A 156 2.90 -7.54 -20.15
C GLN A 156 3.08 -6.12 -20.71
N ILE A 157 3.16 -5.12 -19.84
CA ILE A 157 3.30 -3.73 -20.29
C ILE A 157 4.72 -3.52 -20.78
N GLN A 158 4.85 -2.84 -21.92
CA GLN A 158 6.15 -2.50 -22.49
C GLN A 158 6.85 -1.46 -21.60
N MET A 159 7.68 -1.96 -20.68
CA MET A 159 8.30 -1.19 -19.60
C MET A 159 9.82 -1.38 -19.58
N ALA A 160 10.50 -0.56 -18.77
CA ALA A 160 11.89 -0.80 -18.44
C ALA A 160 12.07 -2.17 -17.75
N ASN A 161 13.20 -2.82 -18.01
CA ASN A 161 13.46 -4.19 -17.56
C ASN A 161 13.35 -4.37 -16.03
N ASP A 162 13.71 -3.35 -15.26
CA ASP A 162 13.64 -3.36 -13.79
C ASP A 162 12.18 -3.42 -13.29
N LEU A 163 11.27 -2.74 -13.98
CA LEU A 163 9.84 -2.76 -13.65
C LEU A 163 9.19 -4.12 -13.98
N ALA A 164 9.57 -4.72 -15.12
CA ALA A 164 9.10 -6.05 -15.49
C ALA A 164 9.53 -7.12 -14.46
N GLU A 165 10.76 -7.04 -13.96
CA GLU A 165 11.25 -7.95 -12.91
C GLU A 165 10.46 -7.78 -11.61
N LEU A 166 10.17 -6.55 -11.19
CA LEU A 166 9.34 -6.26 -10.02
C LEU A 166 7.91 -6.81 -10.18
N ALA A 167 7.31 -6.63 -11.35
CA ALA A 167 5.98 -7.13 -11.66
C ALA A 167 5.93 -8.67 -11.60
N GLN A 168 6.90 -9.34 -12.22
CA GLN A 168 6.99 -10.79 -12.21
C GLN A 168 7.20 -11.34 -10.80
N LYS A 169 8.07 -10.70 -10.01
CA LYS A 169 8.28 -11.02 -8.60
C LYS A 169 7.02 -10.90 -7.76
N PHE A 170 6.22 -9.86 -8.00
CA PHE A 170 4.96 -9.66 -7.29
C PHE A 170 3.97 -10.76 -7.68
N ARG A 171 3.82 -11.01 -8.98
CA ARG A 171 2.97 -12.07 -9.53
C ARG A 171 3.29 -13.43 -8.91
N SER A 172 4.56 -13.86 -8.93
CA SER A 172 4.95 -15.16 -8.37
C SER A 172 4.57 -15.31 -6.90
N ARG A 173 4.67 -14.24 -6.09
CA ARG A 173 4.28 -14.28 -4.68
C ARG A 173 2.78 -14.37 -4.48
N VAL A 174 1.99 -13.66 -5.27
CA VAL A 174 0.53 -13.75 -5.23
C VAL A 174 0.09 -15.18 -5.54
N TYR A 175 0.61 -15.78 -6.61
CA TYR A 175 0.23 -17.15 -6.99
C TYR A 175 0.70 -18.19 -5.98
N ALA A 176 1.94 -18.09 -5.47
CA ALA A 176 2.42 -19.00 -4.43
C ALA A 176 1.49 -19.00 -3.20
N PHE A 177 1.05 -17.81 -2.76
CA PHE A 177 0.13 -17.69 -1.65
C PHE A 177 -1.29 -18.22 -1.94
N LEU A 178 -1.78 -18.06 -3.17
CA LEU A 178 -3.07 -18.60 -3.57
C LEU A 178 -3.05 -20.14 -3.70
N GLU A 179 -1.93 -20.72 -4.11
CA GLU A 179 -1.74 -22.19 -4.16
C GLU A 179 -1.62 -22.80 -2.76
N GLU A 180 -1.03 -22.07 -1.81
CA GLU A 180 -0.92 -22.48 -0.40
C GLU A 180 -2.26 -22.43 0.37
N LYS A 181 -3.25 -21.68 -0.13
CA LYS A 181 -4.63 -21.70 0.39
C LYS A 181 -5.42 -22.74 -0.39
N PRO A 182 -5.73 -23.94 0.15
CA PRO A 182 -6.75 -24.77 -0.44
C PRO A 182 -8.03 -23.93 -0.48
N LEU A 183 -8.69 -23.89 -1.64
CA LEU A 183 -10.02 -23.32 -1.79
C LEU A 183 -10.91 -23.93 -0.69
N ALA A 184 -11.12 -23.19 0.40
CA ALA A 184 -12.19 -23.46 1.33
C ALA A 184 -13.46 -23.19 0.52
N VAL A 185 -14.01 -24.28 -0.02
CA VAL A 185 -15.35 -24.31 -0.59
C VAL A 185 -16.29 -24.10 0.59
N GLU A 186 -16.82 -22.88 0.70
CA GLU A 186 -18.08 -22.59 1.39
C GLU A 186 -19.06 -21.96 0.40
#